data_AF-A0A4U1JIC1-F1
#
_entry.id   AF-A0A4U1JIC1-F1
#
_cell.length_a   1.000
_cell.length_b   1.000
_cell.length_c   1.000
_cell.angle_alpha   90.00
_cell.angle_beta   90.00
_cell.angle_gamma   90.00
#
_symmetry.space_group_name_H-M   'P 1'
#
loop_
_entity.id
_entity.type
_entity.pdbx_description
1 polymer ?
#
loop_
_entity_poly.entity_id
_entity_poly.type
_entity_poly.pdbx_seq_one_letter_code
_entity_poly.pdbx_strand_id
1 'polypeptide(L)'
;MAEDKDKSFDEEAEDQALLERELRAQGRTSPLPPWLRYPAIPRYSIHWRMGNGESYLMAWWQWAKGRSAEEKTAYFRQFAPTPVEWVDWVGMQIRVDPEGDRSASFDDLIRTYGEAIAHLGLYDIEAWQAYMKDDATSE
;
A
#
# COMPACT_ATOMS: atom_id res chain seq x y z
N MET A 1 -0.48 -31.31 -37.85
CA MET A 1 -0.34 -31.18 -36.39
C MET A 1 -0.62 -29.73 -36.06
N ALA A 2 -1.68 -29.44 -35.32
CA ALA A 2 -1.96 -28.08 -34.89
C ALA A 2 -0.98 -27.74 -33.75
N GLU A 3 -0.21 -26.68 -33.92
CA GLU A 3 0.60 -26.08 -32.87
C GLU A 3 -0.35 -25.55 -31.80
N ASP A 4 -0.48 -26.30 -30.71
CA ASP A 4 -1.07 -25.86 -29.45
C ASP A 4 -0.12 -24.78 -28.91
N LYS A 5 -0.36 -23.53 -29.32
CA LYS A 5 0.34 -22.36 -28.77
C LYS A 5 -0.09 -22.25 -27.32
N ASP A 6 0.75 -22.82 -26.47
CA ASP A 6 1.06 -22.40 -25.11
C ASP A 6 0.42 -21.04 -24.80
N LYS A 7 -0.77 -21.08 -24.18
CA LYS A 7 -1.35 -19.93 -23.50
C LYS A 7 -0.57 -19.77 -22.20
N SER A 8 0.69 -19.37 -22.31
CA SER A 8 1.42 -18.82 -21.18
C SER A 8 0.59 -17.68 -20.63
N PHE A 9 0.15 -17.84 -19.39
CA PHE A 9 -0.51 -16.79 -18.62
C PHE A 9 0.49 -15.66 -18.44
N ASP A 10 0.31 -14.56 -19.18
CA ASP A 10 1.15 -13.37 -19.08
C ASP A 10 0.63 -12.51 -17.91
N GLU A 11 1.05 -12.87 -16.71
CA GLU A 11 0.69 -12.20 -15.45
C GLU A 11 1.00 -10.69 -15.49
N GLU A 12 2.12 -10.31 -16.09
CA GLU A 12 2.52 -8.90 -16.23
C GLU A 12 1.53 -8.13 -17.13
N ALA A 13 1.07 -8.74 -18.22
CA ALA A 13 0.07 -8.13 -19.09
C ALA A 13 -1.28 -7.96 -18.39
N GLU A 14 -1.67 -8.91 -17.54
CA GLU A 14 -2.92 -8.81 -16.76
C GLU A 14 -2.84 -7.74 -15.67
N ASP A 15 -1.73 -7.67 -14.92
CA ASP A 15 -1.49 -6.63 -13.92
C ASP A 15 -1.48 -5.24 -14.55
N GLN A 16 -0.86 -5.11 -15.72
CA GLN A 16 -0.86 -3.88 -16.49
C GLN A 16 -2.29 -3.50 -16.96
N ALA A 17 -3.07 -4.46 -17.47
CA ALA A 17 -4.45 -4.21 -17.88
C ALA A 17 -5.35 -3.84 -16.68
N LEU A 18 -5.12 -4.45 -15.51
CA LEU A 18 -5.81 -4.14 -14.27
C LEU A 18 -5.52 -2.71 -13.82
N LEU A 19 -4.26 -2.29 -13.84
CA LEU A 19 -3.85 -0.92 -13.56
C LEU A 19 -4.51 0.07 -14.53
N GLU A 20 -4.44 -0.18 -15.83
CA GLU A 20 -5.03 0.70 -16.85
C GLU A 20 -6.53 0.86 -16.69
N ARG A 21 -7.23 -0.23 -16.34
CA ARG A 21 -8.67 -0.20 -16.04
C ARG A 21 -8.96 0.69 -14.84
N GLU A 22 -8.21 0.54 -13.74
CA GLU A 22 -8.40 1.35 -12.55
C GLU A 22 -8.10 2.84 -12.80
N LEU A 23 -7.01 3.16 -13.49
CA LEU A 23 -6.66 4.53 -13.83
C LEU A 23 -7.71 5.18 -14.72
N ARG A 24 -8.22 4.45 -15.73
CA ARG A 24 -9.30 4.91 -16.60
C ARG A 24 -10.59 5.15 -15.82
N ALA A 25 -10.96 4.23 -14.94
CA ALA A 25 -12.16 4.37 -14.12
C ALA A 25 -12.09 5.58 -13.18
N GLN A 26 -10.90 5.92 -12.70
CA GLN A 26 -10.67 7.08 -11.84
C GLN A 26 -10.47 8.39 -12.62
N GLY A 27 -10.15 8.32 -13.92
CA GLY A 27 -9.76 9.48 -14.71
C GLY A 27 -8.45 10.11 -14.25
N ARG A 28 -7.49 9.28 -13.77
CA ARG A 28 -6.23 9.73 -13.17
C ARG A 28 -5.02 9.07 -13.83
N THR A 29 -3.84 9.64 -13.60
CA THR A 29 -2.54 9.08 -14.01
C THR A 29 -1.83 8.31 -12.89
N SER A 30 -2.39 8.35 -11.68
CA SER A 30 -2.01 7.53 -10.54
C SER A 30 -3.26 7.01 -9.83
N PRO A 31 -3.21 5.79 -9.26
CA PRO A 31 -4.31 5.28 -8.46
C PRO A 31 -4.47 6.15 -7.20
N LEU A 32 -5.66 6.17 -6.62
CA LEU A 32 -5.86 6.71 -5.28
C LEU A 32 -5.17 5.84 -4.21
N PRO A 33 -4.79 6.40 -3.06
CA PRO A 33 -4.45 5.57 -1.90
C PRO A 33 -5.61 4.65 -1.51
N PRO A 34 -5.35 3.47 -0.92
CA PRO A 34 -6.38 2.49 -0.57
C PRO A 34 -7.54 3.06 0.25
N TRP A 35 -7.23 3.91 1.25
CA TRP A 35 -8.22 4.57 2.11
C TRP A 35 -9.11 5.59 1.39
N LEU A 36 -8.66 6.14 0.25
CA LEU A 36 -9.48 7.03 -0.57
C LEU A 36 -10.30 6.26 -1.60
N ARG A 37 -9.79 5.14 -2.13
CA ARG A 37 -10.54 4.30 -3.08
C ARG A 37 -11.64 3.50 -2.41
N TYR A 38 -11.38 2.96 -1.22
CA TYR A 38 -12.28 2.12 -0.44
C TYR A 38 -12.32 2.59 1.03
N PRO A 39 -12.90 3.78 1.31
CA PRO A 39 -12.95 4.34 2.66
C PRO A 39 -13.76 3.48 3.65
N ALA A 40 -14.64 2.62 3.13
CA ALA A 40 -15.47 1.73 3.93
C ALA A 40 -14.76 0.42 4.33
N ILE A 41 -13.56 0.13 3.81
CA ILE A 41 -12.81 -1.09 4.12
C ILE A 41 -11.71 -0.74 5.14
N PRO A 42 -11.80 -1.22 6.39
CA PRO A 42 -10.76 -0.99 7.39
C PRO A 42 -9.40 -1.53 6.96
N ARG A 43 -8.29 -0.89 7.38
CA ARG A 43 -6.90 -1.22 7.05
C ARG A 43 -6.57 -2.72 7.16
N TYR A 44 -6.98 -3.37 8.25
CA TYR A 44 -6.65 -4.77 8.55
C TYR A 44 -7.77 -5.74 8.16
N SER A 45 -8.77 -5.28 7.40
CA SER A 45 -9.87 -6.11 6.92
C SER A 45 -9.38 -7.20 5.96
N ILE A 46 -9.99 -8.39 6.05
CA ILE A 46 -9.70 -9.52 5.17
C ILE A 46 -9.97 -9.21 3.68
N HIS A 47 -10.80 -8.20 3.38
CA HIS A 47 -11.12 -7.77 2.01
C HIS A 47 -9.89 -7.29 1.21
N TRP A 48 -8.80 -6.90 1.89
CA TRP A 48 -7.52 -6.56 1.25
C TRP A 48 -6.71 -7.79 0.86
N ARG A 49 -7.05 -8.98 1.38
CA ARG A 49 -6.38 -10.27 1.13
C ARG A 49 -7.25 -11.26 0.37
N MET A 50 -8.57 -11.08 0.41
CA MET A 50 -9.56 -11.91 -0.29
C MET A 50 -10.76 -11.03 -0.68
N GLY A 51 -10.67 -10.36 -1.82
CA GLY A 51 -11.77 -9.55 -2.36
C GLY A 51 -11.33 -8.39 -3.25
N ASN A 52 -12.25 -7.46 -3.51
CA ASN A 52 -11.99 -6.32 -4.40
C ASN A 52 -10.83 -5.40 -3.92
N GLY A 53 -10.54 -5.41 -2.61
CA GLY A 53 -9.41 -4.67 -2.06
C GLY A 53 -8.07 -5.26 -2.51
N GLU A 54 -7.96 -6.58 -2.61
CA GLU A 54 -6.76 -7.27 -3.09
C GLU A 54 -6.44 -6.89 -4.53
N SER A 55 -7.39 -7.01 -5.45
CA SER A 55 -7.19 -6.62 -6.86
C SER A 55 -6.79 -5.15 -6.99
N TYR A 56 -7.32 -4.28 -6.11
CA TYR A 56 -6.93 -2.88 -6.11
C TYR A 56 -5.49 -2.65 -5.63
N LEU A 57 -5.05 -3.38 -4.59
CA LEU A 57 -3.67 -3.33 -4.15
C LEU A 57 -2.71 -3.86 -5.21
N MET A 58 -3.09 -4.90 -5.97
CA MET A 58 -2.30 -5.36 -7.12
C MET A 58 -2.14 -4.26 -8.18
N ALA A 59 -3.23 -3.56 -8.55
CA ALA A 59 -3.15 -2.41 -9.44
C ALA A 59 -2.23 -1.31 -8.88
N TRP A 60 -2.35 -1.00 -7.58
CA TRP A 60 -1.53 0.01 -6.94
C TRP A 60 -0.05 -0.38 -6.91
N TRP A 61 0.26 -1.63 -6.59
CA TRP A 61 1.63 -2.16 -6.58
C TRP A 61 2.23 -2.23 -7.97
N GLN A 62 1.46 -2.57 -8.99
CA GLN A 62 1.92 -2.52 -10.38
C GLN A 62 2.31 -1.10 -10.77
N TRP A 63 1.53 -0.10 -10.37
CA TRP A 63 1.91 1.30 -10.52
C TRP A 63 3.17 1.65 -9.70
N ALA A 64 3.31 1.12 -8.48
CA ALA A 64 4.44 1.44 -7.61
C ALA A 64 5.76 0.71 -7.97
N LYS A 65 5.72 -0.40 -8.71
CA LYS A 65 6.84 -1.33 -9.01
C LYS A 65 8.05 -0.65 -9.65
N GLY A 66 7.83 0.39 -10.46
CA GLY A 66 8.88 1.16 -11.15
C GLY A 66 9.25 2.49 -10.49
N ARG A 67 8.71 2.81 -9.31
CA ARG A 67 8.85 4.14 -8.68
C ARG A 67 9.85 4.14 -7.54
N SER A 68 10.65 5.19 -7.44
CA SER A 68 11.60 5.40 -6.34
C SER A 68 10.89 5.73 -5.02
N ALA A 69 11.62 5.66 -3.91
CA ALA A 69 11.11 6.07 -2.60
C ALA A 69 10.68 7.55 -2.59
N GLU A 70 11.42 8.41 -3.29
CA GLU A 70 11.13 9.84 -3.44
C GLU A 70 9.85 10.07 -4.25
N GLU A 71 9.65 9.33 -5.35
CA GLU A 71 8.44 9.41 -6.16
C GLU A 71 7.20 8.94 -5.38
N LYS A 72 7.32 7.85 -4.61
CA LYS A 72 6.26 7.38 -3.73
C LYS A 72 5.98 8.37 -2.60
N THR A 73 7.01 8.99 -2.04
CA THR A 73 6.86 10.06 -1.05
C THR A 73 6.11 11.26 -1.63
N ALA A 74 6.50 11.72 -2.82
CA ALA A 74 5.82 12.82 -3.52
C ALA A 74 4.36 12.47 -3.86
N TYR A 75 4.08 11.21 -4.19
CA TYR A 75 2.72 10.71 -4.34
C TYR A 75 1.93 10.82 -3.03
N PHE A 76 2.42 10.30 -1.90
CA PHE A 76 1.70 10.35 -0.63
C PHE A 76 1.53 11.77 -0.10
N ARG A 77 2.46 12.70 -0.39
CA ARG A 77 2.30 14.13 -0.07
C ARG A 77 1.06 14.76 -0.71
N GLN A 78 0.62 14.28 -1.89
CA GLN A 78 -0.59 14.80 -2.54
C GLN A 78 -1.89 14.40 -1.81
N PHE A 79 -1.82 13.40 -0.94
CA PHE A 79 -2.95 12.85 -0.20
C PHE A 79 -2.78 13.00 1.32
N ALA A 80 -1.82 13.80 1.76
CA ALA A 80 -1.59 14.06 3.17
C ALA A 80 -2.76 14.86 3.78
N PRO A 81 -3.07 14.65 5.07
CA PRO A 81 -2.43 13.72 5.99
C PRO A 81 -2.83 12.25 5.74
N THR A 82 -1.87 11.34 5.95
CA THR A 82 -2.10 9.90 5.96
C THR A 82 -2.88 9.55 7.23
N PRO A 83 -3.98 8.79 7.13
CA PRO A 83 -4.69 8.30 8.31
C PRO A 83 -3.77 7.44 9.19
N VAL A 84 -3.93 7.54 10.52
CA VAL A 84 -3.01 6.91 11.49
C VAL A 84 -2.91 5.39 11.30
N GLU A 85 -4.02 4.74 10.94
CA GLU A 85 -4.08 3.31 10.70
C GLU A 85 -3.41 2.88 9.38
N TRP A 86 -3.00 3.80 8.51
CA TRP A 86 -2.31 3.52 7.25
C TRP A 86 -0.84 3.91 7.24
N VAL A 87 -0.33 4.50 8.34
CA VAL A 87 1.04 5.01 8.45
C VAL A 87 2.08 3.91 8.23
N ASP A 88 1.86 2.72 8.80
CA ASP A 88 2.74 1.57 8.63
C ASP A 88 2.83 1.16 7.16
N TRP A 89 1.68 1.08 6.49
CA TRP A 89 1.59 0.65 5.11
C TRP A 89 2.28 1.65 4.19
N VAL A 90 2.07 2.96 4.41
CA VAL A 90 2.80 4.02 3.69
C VAL A 90 4.30 3.91 3.93
N GLY A 91 4.71 3.67 5.19
CA GLY A 91 6.10 3.43 5.55
C GLY A 91 6.70 2.24 4.79
N MET A 92 5.99 1.11 4.73
CA MET A 92 6.37 -0.08 3.94
C MET A 92 6.47 0.21 2.44
N GLN A 93 5.64 1.10 1.89
CA GLN A 93 5.69 1.40 0.45
C GLN A 93 6.88 2.30 0.09
N ILE A 94 7.19 3.27 0.96
CA ILE A 94 8.29 4.23 0.77
C ILE A 94 9.63 3.56 1.07
N ARG A 95 9.69 2.72 2.10
CA ARG A 95 10.90 1.97 2.46
C ARG A 95 11.01 0.73 1.60
N VAL A 96 12.04 0.67 0.78
CA VAL A 96 12.54 -0.61 0.26
C VAL A 96 13.63 -1.05 1.22
N ASP A 97 13.30 -1.85 2.24
CA ASP A 97 14.32 -2.52 3.06
C ASP A 97 14.43 -3.99 2.62
N PRO A 98 15.61 -4.46 2.19
CA PRO A 98 15.75 -5.71 1.45
C PRO A 98 15.51 -6.98 2.27
N GLU A 99 15.60 -6.93 3.60
CA GLU A 99 15.36 -8.08 4.47
C GLU A 99 14.92 -7.54 5.83
N GLY A 100 13.61 -7.32 6.00
CA GLY A 100 13.06 -7.08 7.34
C GLY A 100 13.47 -8.22 8.27
N ASP A 101 13.82 -7.89 9.52
CA ASP A 101 14.08 -8.89 10.55
C ASP A 101 12.84 -9.80 10.64
N ARG A 102 12.98 -11.02 10.12
CA ARG A 102 11.89 -12.02 10.08
C ARG A 102 11.46 -12.46 11.48
N SER A 103 12.18 -12.05 12.52
CA SER A 103 11.84 -12.27 13.92
C SER A 103 11.11 -11.08 14.58
N ALA A 104 11.02 -9.93 13.91
CA ALA A 104 10.29 -8.77 14.44
C ALA A 104 8.79 -9.08 14.56
N SER A 105 8.18 -8.65 15.66
CA SER A 105 6.74 -8.74 15.84
C SER A 105 6.00 -7.82 14.86
N PHE A 106 4.71 -8.08 14.64
CA PHE A 106 3.89 -7.22 13.81
C PHE A 106 3.85 -5.78 14.32
N ASP A 107 3.78 -5.59 15.63
CA ASP A 107 3.76 -4.27 16.27
C ASP A 107 5.11 -3.54 16.13
N ASP A 108 6.22 -4.28 16.23
CA ASP A 108 7.55 -3.74 15.98
C ASP A 108 7.70 -3.26 14.53
N LEU A 109 7.14 -4.01 13.57
CA LEU A 109 7.14 -3.61 12.16
C LEU A 109 6.31 -2.34 11.96
N ILE A 110 5.08 -2.28 12.48
CA ILE A 110 4.22 -1.09 12.40
C ILE A 110 4.97 0.13 12.95
N ARG A 111 5.56 -0.02 14.13
CA ARG A 111 6.29 1.07 14.79
C ARG A 111 7.50 1.50 13.98
N THR A 112 8.31 0.54 13.51
CA THR A 112 9.51 0.81 12.71
C THR A 112 9.17 1.56 11.43
N TYR A 113 8.14 1.13 10.70
CA TYR A 113 7.76 1.77 9.44
C TYR A 113 7.21 3.17 9.64
N GLY A 114 6.38 3.40 10.66
CA GLY A 114 5.89 4.74 10.98
C GLY A 114 7.03 5.67 11.39
N GLU A 115 7.83 5.31 12.38
CA GLU A 115 8.97 6.11 12.85
C GLU A 115 9.92 6.49 11.71
N ALA A 116 10.18 5.56 10.79
CA ALA A 116 11.05 5.78 9.64
C ALA A 116 10.59 6.92 8.71
N ILE A 117 9.27 7.15 8.59
CA ILE A 117 8.71 8.18 7.71
C ILE A 117 8.24 9.43 8.47
N ALA A 118 8.40 9.49 9.79
CA ALA A 118 7.99 10.62 10.63
C ALA A 118 8.56 11.96 10.12
N HIS A 119 9.83 11.97 9.74
CA HIS A 119 10.53 13.15 9.22
C HIS A 119 9.97 13.69 7.90
N LEU A 120 9.13 12.92 7.19
CA LEU A 120 8.53 13.31 5.91
C LEU A 120 7.29 14.19 6.09
N GLY A 121 6.73 14.29 7.30
CA GLY A 121 5.56 15.11 7.60
C GLY A 121 4.27 14.62 6.93
N LEU A 122 4.16 13.31 6.68
CA LEU A 122 3.02 12.71 5.96
C LEU A 122 1.79 12.47 6.84
N TYR A 123 1.93 12.54 8.17
CA TYR A 123 0.89 12.25 9.15
C TYR A 123 1.17 13.02 10.45
N ASP A 124 0.18 13.07 11.34
CA ASP A 124 0.34 13.62 12.68
C ASP A 124 1.02 12.59 13.59
N ILE A 125 2.25 12.91 14.02
CA ILE A 125 3.07 12.00 14.83
C ILE A 125 2.47 11.77 16.22
N GLU A 126 1.84 12.77 16.82
CA GLU A 126 1.27 12.65 18.17
C GLU A 126 0.01 11.77 18.12
N ALA A 127 -0.84 12.00 17.11
CA ALA A 127 -2.02 11.17 16.89
C ALA A 127 -1.65 9.71 16.58
N TRP A 128 -0.61 9.48 15.78
CA TRP A 128 -0.13 8.13 15.49
C TRP A 128 0.49 7.45 16.71
N GLN A 129 1.26 8.17 17.52
CA GLN A 129 1.79 7.63 18.78
C GLN A 129 0.69 7.30 19.80
N ALA A 130 -0.40 8.06 19.83
CA ALA A 130 -1.57 7.74 20.65
C ALA A 130 -2.27 6.49 20.13
N TYR A 131 -2.49 6.39 18.82
CA TYR A 131 -3.05 5.20 18.16
C TYR A 131 -2.27 3.92 18.52
N MET A 132 -0.93 3.98 18.46
CA MET A 132 -0.06 2.85 18.82
C MET A 132 -0.16 2.41 20.29
N LYS A 133 -0.49 3.33 21.21
CA LYS A 133 -0.63 3.00 22.64
C LYS A 133 -1.98 2.36 22.94
N ASP A 134 -3.04 2.81 22.26
CA ASP A 134 -4.39 2.28 22.47
C ASP A 134 -4.52 0.86 21.88
N ASP A 135 -3.91 0.60 20.72
CA ASP A 135 -3.87 -0.76 20.11
C ASP A 135 -3.17 -1.76 21.06
N ALA A 136 -2.08 -1.36 21.72
CA ALA A 136 -1.33 -2.17 22.69
C ALA A 136 -2.07 -2.44 24.02
N THR A 137 -3.22 -1.81 24.26
CA THR A 137 -4.03 -2.02 25.48
C THR A 137 -5.33 -2.79 25.22
N SER A 138 -5.57 -3.19 23.96
CA SER A 138 -6.70 -4.03 23.57
C SER A 138 -6.34 -5.52 23.64
N GLU A 139 -5.99 -6.01 24.83
CA GLU A 139 -5.88 -7.45 25.18
C GLU A 139 -6.82 -7.82 26.33
#